data_AF-A0A356UCS7-F1
#
_entry.id   AF-A0A356UCS7-F1
#
_cell.length_a   1.000
_cell.length_b   1.000
_cell.length_c   1.000
_cell.angle_alpha   90.00
_cell.angle_beta   90.00
_cell.angle_gamma   90.00
#
_symmetry.space_group_name_H-M   'P 1'
#
loop_
_entity.id
_entity.type
_entity.pdbx_description
1 polymer ?
#
loop_
_entity_poly.entity_id
_entity_poly.type
_entity_poly.pdbx_seq_one_letter_code
_entity_poly.pdbx_strand_id
1 'polypeptide(L)'
;MRKKVYLVIILIAFYTAIMINYPSPWIKSLGYQQGLNLYAYMVSTRSSYSFIFNPGLRKINNHEELVRAVTPEEGHNFPSIIDKHLAGGSNCIIECSQLDTWHSSPVGLQYLREMRTRTYRAIIFDGGHHLPSLGLSPDIIIIPRLAGYAVHSYTLDGVKIETIEKMAQECCIPSIIVTVPRMALVKNQIAMENITSRIVNSCLRQEIEEDFKPMARPRMSKYNGFIFAYIDQNYCKNPDLFNKRLGELGVNGVRKIYLAFDFKYSSKQQAIYYCQQLEKNLQLPVECVNQPVKVMNVFWGGK
;
A
#
# COMPACT_ATOMS: atom_id res chain seq x y z
N MET A 1 -9.11 39.59 -20.36
CA MET A 1 -8.49 38.46 -19.63
C MET A 1 -9.47 37.66 -18.77
N ARG A 2 -10.19 38.27 -17.82
CA ARG A 2 -11.13 37.55 -16.92
C ARG A 2 -12.16 36.66 -17.64
N LYS A 3 -12.81 37.15 -18.70
CA LYS A 3 -13.80 36.36 -19.48
C LYS A 3 -13.23 35.08 -20.10
N LYS A 4 -11.97 35.11 -20.56
CA LYS A 4 -11.28 33.94 -21.11
C LYS A 4 -10.95 32.91 -20.02
N VAL A 5 -10.57 33.38 -18.83
CA VAL A 5 -10.31 32.53 -17.65
C VAL A 5 -11.61 31.86 -17.18
N TYR A 6 -12.72 32.60 -17.10
CA TYR A 6 -14.01 32.01 -16.75
C TYR A 6 -14.50 30.99 -17.78
N LEU A 7 -14.31 31.26 -19.07
CA LEU A 7 -14.64 30.29 -20.13
C LEU A 7 -13.83 29.00 -19.97
N VAL A 8 -12.53 29.09 -19.67
CA VAL A 8 -11.69 27.91 -19.38
C VAL A 8 -12.20 27.14 -18.17
N ILE A 9 -12.54 27.82 -17.07
CA ILE A 9 -13.09 27.18 -15.86
C ILE A 9 -14.41 26.48 -16.17
N ILE A 10 -15.30 27.12 -16.93
CA ILE A 10 -16.61 26.56 -17.34
C ILE A 10 -16.40 25.32 -18.22
N LEU A 11 -15.49 25.39 -19.19
CA LEU A 11 -15.17 24.25 -20.06
C LEU A 11 -14.56 23.08 -19.28
N ILE A 12 -13.67 23.36 -18.31
CA ILE A 12 -13.12 22.34 -17.41
C ILE A 12 -14.24 21.72 -16.56
N ALA A 13 -15.10 22.53 -15.95
CA ALA A 13 -16.21 22.05 -15.14
C ALA A 13 -17.21 21.21 -15.96
N PHE A 14 -17.55 21.66 -17.16
CA PHE A 14 -18.43 20.96 -18.09
C PHE A 14 -17.83 19.62 -18.56
N TYR A 15 -16.55 19.63 -18.94
CA TYR A 15 -15.83 18.41 -19.29
C TYR A 15 -15.77 17.42 -18.12
N THR A 16 -15.50 17.92 -16.90
CA THR A 16 -15.47 17.10 -15.68
C THR A 16 -16.86 16.52 -15.37
N ALA A 17 -17.92 17.30 -15.55
CA ALA A 17 -19.30 16.84 -15.36
C ALA A 17 -19.72 15.77 -16.37
N ILE A 18 -19.35 15.90 -17.65
CA ILE A 18 -19.56 14.86 -18.67
C ILE A 18 -18.81 13.59 -18.28
N MET A 19 -17.57 13.72 -17.82
CA MET A 19 -16.74 12.58 -17.44
C MET A 19 -17.27 11.80 -16.22
N ILE A 20 -17.88 12.49 -15.25
CA ILE A 20 -18.49 11.87 -14.07
C ILE A 20 -19.79 11.15 -14.45
N ASN A 21 -20.63 11.77 -15.27
CA ASN A 21 -21.99 11.29 -15.53
C ASN A 21 -22.10 10.38 -16.77
N TYR A 22 -21.18 10.50 -17.73
CA TYR A 22 -21.17 9.77 -19.01
C TYR A 22 -19.75 9.31 -19.37
N PRO A 23 -19.16 8.38 -18.61
CA PRO A 23 -17.80 7.93 -18.83
C PRO A 23 -17.68 7.11 -20.12
N SER A 24 -17.28 7.74 -21.23
CA SER A 24 -16.89 7.06 -22.47
C SER A 24 -15.37 6.81 -22.49
N PRO A 25 -14.90 5.61 -22.86
CA PRO A 25 -13.47 5.33 -23.06
C PRO A 25 -12.80 6.30 -24.04
N TRP A 26 -13.54 6.71 -25.09
CA TRP A 26 -13.07 7.65 -26.10
C TRP A 26 -12.84 9.06 -25.50
N ILE A 27 -13.80 9.56 -24.71
CA ILE A 27 -13.71 10.88 -24.07
C ILE A 27 -12.63 10.90 -22.98
N LYS A 28 -12.45 9.77 -22.25
CA LYS A 28 -11.33 9.57 -21.31
C LYS A 28 -9.98 9.71 -22.00
N SER A 29 -9.84 9.15 -23.21
CA SER A 29 -8.58 9.12 -23.95
C SER A 29 -8.20 10.44 -24.64
N LEU A 30 -9.17 11.33 -24.94
CA LEU A 30 -8.96 12.53 -25.75
C LEU A 30 -8.62 13.82 -24.96
N GLY A 31 -8.67 13.81 -23.63
CA GLY A 31 -8.26 14.99 -22.84
C GLY A 31 -8.03 14.73 -21.35
N TYR A 32 -8.79 13.82 -20.76
CA TYR A 32 -8.72 13.54 -19.33
C TYR A 32 -7.38 12.90 -18.97
N GLN A 33 -6.94 11.89 -19.71
CA GLN A 33 -5.65 11.25 -19.45
C GLN A 33 -4.48 12.21 -19.69
N GLN A 34 -4.52 13.07 -20.71
CA GLN A 34 -3.48 14.08 -20.95
C GLN A 34 -3.42 15.09 -19.80
N GLY A 35 -4.57 15.60 -19.36
CA GLY A 35 -4.66 16.53 -18.22
C GLY A 35 -4.22 15.88 -16.90
N LEU A 36 -4.63 14.65 -16.66
CA LEU A 36 -4.24 13.86 -15.50
C LEU A 36 -2.74 13.56 -15.51
N ASN A 37 -2.17 13.20 -16.65
CA ASN A 37 -0.73 12.96 -16.82
C ASN A 37 0.08 14.23 -16.63
N LEU A 38 -0.40 15.37 -17.17
CA LEU A 38 0.25 16.66 -16.95
C LEU A 38 0.21 17.06 -15.47
N TYR A 39 -0.94 16.91 -14.82
CA TYR A 39 -1.07 17.13 -13.38
C TYR A 39 -0.14 16.20 -12.59
N ALA A 40 -0.17 14.89 -12.88
CA ALA A 40 0.68 13.89 -12.26
C ALA A 40 2.15 14.25 -12.39
N TYR A 41 2.61 14.63 -13.58
CA TYR A 41 3.98 15.07 -13.82
C TYR A 41 4.35 16.32 -13.01
N MET A 42 3.52 17.37 -13.05
CA MET A 42 3.79 18.62 -12.33
C MET A 42 3.87 18.43 -10.82
N VAL A 43 2.97 17.61 -10.26
CA VAL A 43 2.89 17.42 -8.82
C VAL A 43 3.94 16.41 -8.34
N SER A 44 4.16 15.31 -9.05
CA SER A 44 5.16 14.29 -8.66
C SER A 44 6.61 14.77 -8.71
N THR A 45 6.95 15.71 -9.59
CA THR A 45 8.30 16.28 -9.68
C THR A 45 8.60 17.30 -8.58
N ARG A 46 7.57 17.97 -8.04
CA ARG A 46 7.73 19.10 -7.10
C ARG A 46 7.30 18.79 -5.67
N SER A 47 6.49 17.76 -5.47
CA SER A 47 5.97 17.46 -4.14
C SER A 47 7.07 17.03 -3.20
N SER A 48 7.00 17.50 -1.96
CA SER A 48 7.83 16.99 -0.89
C SER A 48 7.42 15.57 -0.53
N TYR A 49 8.38 14.82 -0.03
CA TYR A 49 8.17 13.59 0.72
C TYR A 49 8.93 13.70 2.03
N SER A 50 8.51 12.94 3.04
CA SER A 50 9.15 12.94 4.35
C SER A 50 9.33 11.50 4.82
N PHE A 51 10.57 11.15 5.13
CA PHE A 51 10.89 9.88 5.78
C PHE A 51 10.33 9.89 7.20
N ILE A 52 9.58 8.85 7.54
CA ILE A 52 9.14 8.59 8.92
C ILE A 52 9.88 7.38 9.52
N PHE A 53 10.42 6.51 8.67
CA PHE A 53 11.28 5.41 9.07
C PHE A 53 12.23 5.07 7.92
N ASN A 54 13.53 4.98 8.16
CA ASN A 54 14.51 4.75 7.10
C ASN A 54 15.67 3.87 7.62
N PRO A 55 15.55 2.54 7.48
CA PRO A 55 16.64 1.63 7.83
C PRO A 55 17.72 1.57 6.75
N GLY A 56 17.55 2.23 5.59
CA GLY A 56 18.39 2.10 4.39
C GLY A 56 17.83 1.12 3.36
N LEU A 57 18.22 1.27 2.09
CA LEU A 57 17.89 0.31 1.03
C LEU A 57 18.95 -0.78 0.97
N ARG A 58 18.55 -2.03 0.79
CA ARG A 58 19.50 -3.09 0.43
C ARG A 58 20.18 -2.77 -0.89
N LYS A 59 21.39 -3.28 -1.10
CA LYS A 59 22.07 -3.18 -2.38
C LYS A 59 21.51 -4.21 -3.36
N ILE A 60 21.38 -3.83 -4.64
CA ILE A 60 21.12 -4.74 -5.76
C ILE A 60 22.18 -4.54 -6.84
N ASN A 61 22.49 -5.58 -7.59
CA ASN A 61 23.54 -5.57 -8.62
C ASN A 61 23.11 -4.92 -9.94
N ASN A 62 22.07 -4.07 -9.93
CA ASN A 62 21.49 -3.49 -11.15
C ASN A 62 21.91 -2.03 -11.31
N HIS A 63 22.36 -1.66 -12.52
CA HIS A 63 23.05 -0.38 -12.78
C HIS A 63 22.15 0.71 -13.37
N GLU A 64 21.01 0.37 -13.97
CA GLU A 64 20.08 1.35 -14.55
C GLU A 64 18.81 1.50 -13.70
N GLU A 65 18.44 2.75 -13.42
CA GLU A 65 17.27 3.06 -12.59
C GLU A 65 15.98 3.06 -13.42
N LEU A 66 15.36 1.88 -13.46
CA LEU A 66 14.09 1.68 -14.13
C LEU A 66 12.97 1.34 -13.15
N VAL A 67 12.21 2.38 -12.77
CA VAL A 67 11.02 2.23 -11.94
C VAL A 67 9.80 1.95 -12.81
N ARG A 68 8.98 0.97 -12.41
CA ARG A 68 7.73 0.62 -13.09
C ARG A 68 6.61 0.45 -12.09
N ALA A 69 5.42 0.96 -12.41
CA ALA A 69 4.22 0.69 -11.61
C ALA A 69 3.34 -0.37 -12.27
N VAL A 70 2.87 -1.33 -11.48
CA VAL A 70 1.82 -2.27 -11.87
C VAL A 70 0.48 -1.65 -11.52
N THR A 71 -0.30 -1.28 -12.53
CA THR A 71 -1.62 -0.69 -12.33
C THR A 71 -2.72 -1.75 -12.40
N PRO A 72 -3.89 -1.55 -11.75
CA PRO A 72 -5.02 -2.47 -11.84
C PRO A 72 -5.53 -2.69 -13.29
N GLU A 73 -5.23 -1.77 -14.21
CA GLU A 73 -5.66 -1.82 -15.61
C GLU A 73 -4.84 -2.83 -16.44
N GLU A 74 -3.65 -3.22 -15.99
CA GLU A 74 -2.78 -4.19 -16.67
C GLU A 74 -3.28 -5.64 -16.54
N GLY A 75 -4.36 -5.87 -15.78
CA GLY A 75 -5.01 -7.16 -15.61
C GLY A 75 -4.54 -7.92 -14.36
N HIS A 76 -4.86 -9.21 -14.32
CA HIS A 76 -4.66 -10.07 -13.13
C HIS A 76 -3.64 -11.20 -13.33
N ASN A 77 -2.97 -11.26 -14.50
CA ASN A 77 -1.90 -12.23 -14.72
C ASN A 77 -0.58 -11.69 -14.15
N PHE A 78 -0.52 -11.63 -12.81
CA PHE A 78 0.63 -11.11 -12.09
C PHE A 78 1.97 -11.79 -12.40
N PRO A 79 2.04 -13.14 -12.59
CA PRO A 79 3.26 -13.79 -13.07
C PRO A 79 3.83 -13.14 -14.34
N SER A 80 3.01 -13.04 -15.39
CA SER A 80 3.42 -12.47 -16.68
C SER A 80 3.84 -11.00 -16.57
N ILE A 81 3.13 -10.21 -15.76
CA ILE A 81 3.44 -8.79 -15.54
C ILE A 81 4.80 -8.65 -14.84
N ILE A 82 5.05 -9.41 -13.76
CA ILE A 82 6.32 -9.37 -13.04
C ILE A 82 7.45 -9.86 -13.94
N ASP A 83 7.28 -10.99 -14.64
CA ASP A 83 8.30 -11.51 -15.55
C ASP A 83 8.70 -10.50 -16.62
N LYS A 84 7.72 -9.79 -17.20
CA LYS A 84 7.96 -8.73 -18.16
C LYS A 84 8.79 -7.59 -17.56
N HIS A 85 8.49 -7.16 -16.33
CA HIS A 85 9.27 -6.12 -15.65
C HIS A 85 10.69 -6.59 -15.30
N LEU A 86 10.82 -7.82 -14.81
CA LEU A 86 12.11 -8.40 -14.47
C LEU A 86 13.00 -8.62 -15.71
N ALA A 87 12.41 -9.04 -16.84
CA ALA A 87 13.10 -9.17 -18.12
C ALA A 87 13.46 -7.80 -18.73
N GLY A 88 12.62 -6.79 -18.50
CA GLY A 88 12.86 -5.41 -18.92
C GLY A 88 13.90 -4.66 -18.06
N GLY A 89 14.52 -5.30 -17.08
CA GLY A 89 15.56 -4.70 -16.24
C GLY A 89 15.04 -3.74 -15.17
N SER A 90 13.75 -3.76 -14.84
CA SER A 90 13.17 -2.92 -13.77
C SER A 90 13.92 -3.12 -12.46
N ASN A 91 14.43 -2.02 -11.89
CA ASN A 91 15.13 -2.03 -10.61
C ASN A 91 14.19 -1.76 -9.43
N CYS A 92 12.97 -1.26 -9.68
CA CYS A 92 11.94 -1.07 -8.68
C CYS A 92 10.56 -1.29 -9.31
N ILE A 93 9.74 -2.11 -8.65
CA ILE A 93 8.36 -2.39 -9.05
C ILE A 93 7.43 -1.85 -7.97
N ILE A 94 6.51 -0.97 -8.36
CA ILE A 94 5.47 -0.39 -7.50
C ILE A 94 4.21 -1.22 -7.64
N GLU A 95 3.75 -1.80 -6.54
CA GLU A 95 2.68 -2.80 -6.55
C GLU A 95 1.32 -2.21 -6.18
N CYS A 96 0.27 -2.72 -6.82
CA CYS A 96 -1.10 -2.41 -6.48
C CYS A 96 -1.62 -3.33 -5.35
N SER A 97 -2.73 -2.94 -4.71
CA SER A 97 -3.32 -3.68 -3.59
C SER A 97 -3.76 -5.12 -3.93
N GLN A 98 -4.09 -5.39 -5.20
CA GLN A 98 -4.40 -6.75 -5.65
C GLN A 98 -3.14 -7.61 -5.73
N LEU A 99 -2.03 -7.04 -6.18
CA LEU A 99 -0.75 -7.72 -6.25
C LEU A 99 -0.20 -8.02 -4.84
N ASP A 100 -0.29 -7.06 -3.92
CA ASP A 100 -0.03 -7.26 -2.48
C ASP A 100 -0.80 -8.47 -1.91
N THR A 101 -2.08 -8.59 -2.27
CA THR A 101 -2.92 -9.71 -1.84
C THR A 101 -2.46 -11.03 -2.47
N TRP A 102 -2.09 -11.01 -3.75
CA TRP A 102 -1.59 -12.19 -4.46
C TRP A 102 -0.26 -12.71 -3.90
N HIS A 103 0.62 -11.83 -3.42
CA HIS A 103 1.86 -12.21 -2.74
C HIS A 103 1.65 -13.02 -1.44
N SER A 104 0.42 -13.05 -0.92
CA SER A 104 0.05 -13.93 0.20
C SER A 104 -0.29 -15.38 -0.23
N SER A 105 -0.24 -15.69 -1.53
CA SER A 105 -0.42 -17.04 -2.08
C SER A 105 0.92 -17.80 -2.15
N PRO A 106 0.92 -19.15 -2.23
CA PRO A 106 2.16 -19.92 -2.38
C PRO A 106 2.99 -19.51 -3.61
N VAL A 107 2.34 -19.24 -4.74
CA VAL A 107 3.00 -18.78 -5.98
C VAL A 107 3.56 -17.38 -5.78
N GLY A 108 2.77 -16.46 -5.22
CA GLY A 108 3.21 -15.09 -4.97
C GLY A 108 4.40 -15.01 -4.00
N LEU A 109 4.49 -15.91 -3.03
CA LEU A 109 5.65 -16.02 -2.12
C LEU A 109 6.93 -16.49 -2.83
N GLN A 110 6.82 -17.37 -3.83
CA GLN A 110 7.96 -17.75 -4.67
C GLN A 110 8.48 -16.56 -5.45
N TYR A 111 7.57 -15.80 -6.08
CA TYR A 111 7.91 -14.57 -6.80
C TYR A 111 8.57 -13.52 -5.90
N LEU A 112 8.13 -13.35 -4.64
CA LEU A 112 8.82 -12.43 -3.72
C LEU A 112 10.30 -12.81 -3.56
N ARG A 113 10.61 -14.10 -3.44
CA ARG A 113 12.00 -14.57 -3.29
C ARG A 113 12.82 -14.31 -4.56
N GLU A 114 12.24 -14.55 -5.73
CA GLU A 114 12.88 -14.30 -7.02
C GLU A 114 13.13 -12.80 -7.26
N MET A 115 12.16 -11.96 -6.90
CA MET A 115 12.26 -10.51 -7.01
C MET A 115 13.31 -9.94 -6.06
N ARG A 116 13.44 -10.51 -4.85
CA ARG A 116 14.29 -9.96 -3.77
C ARG A 116 15.73 -9.72 -4.22
N THR A 117 16.32 -10.52 -5.10
CA THR A 117 17.73 -10.31 -5.51
C THR A 117 17.90 -9.37 -6.71
N ARG A 118 16.81 -9.04 -7.42
CA ARG A 118 16.85 -8.40 -8.75
C ARG A 118 16.25 -7.01 -8.79
N THR A 119 15.21 -6.74 -7.99
CA THR A 119 14.44 -5.50 -8.02
C THR A 119 14.01 -5.11 -6.62
N TYR A 120 13.86 -3.82 -6.35
CA TYR A 120 13.14 -3.32 -5.19
C TYR A 120 11.63 -3.51 -5.36
N ARG A 121 10.96 -3.71 -4.23
CA ARG A 121 9.50 -3.74 -4.12
C ARG A 121 9.01 -2.48 -3.40
N ALA A 122 8.18 -1.70 -4.07
CA ALA A 122 7.53 -0.53 -3.48
C ALA A 122 6.02 -0.78 -3.37
N ILE A 123 5.41 -0.41 -2.25
CA ILE A 123 3.96 -0.51 -2.06
C ILE A 123 3.37 0.86 -1.73
N ILE A 124 2.13 1.07 -2.17
CA ILE A 124 1.33 2.24 -1.76
C ILE A 124 0.47 1.84 -0.57
N PHE A 125 0.84 2.26 0.63
CA PHE A 125 0.09 1.97 1.84
C PHE A 125 -0.95 3.06 2.08
N ASP A 126 -2.17 2.82 1.61
CA ASP A 126 -3.28 3.77 1.77
C ASP A 126 -4.43 3.25 2.63
N GLY A 127 -4.21 2.27 3.51
CA GLY A 127 -5.21 1.83 4.49
C GLY A 127 -4.81 0.55 5.21
N GLY A 128 -5.63 0.14 6.18
CA GLY A 128 -5.41 -1.07 6.99
C GLY A 128 -5.37 -2.36 6.18
N HIS A 129 -6.00 -2.42 5.02
CA HIS A 129 -5.93 -3.55 4.11
C HIS A 129 -4.52 -3.85 3.57
N HIS A 130 -3.60 -2.89 3.66
CA HIS A 130 -2.17 -3.08 3.35
C HIS A 130 -1.33 -3.53 4.55
N LEU A 131 -1.92 -3.65 5.75
CA LEU A 131 -1.20 -4.10 6.95
C LEU A 131 -0.44 -5.42 6.74
N PRO A 132 -1.00 -6.46 6.09
CA PRO A 132 -0.27 -7.70 5.81
C PRO A 132 0.98 -7.48 4.96
N SER A 133 1.05 -6.42 4.14
CA SER A 133 2.22 -6.16 3.33
C SER A 133 3.45 -5.79 4.16
N LEU A 134 3.30 -5.32 5.41
CA LEU A 134 4.43 -5.03 6.30
C LEU A 134 5.29 -6.27 6.57
N GLY A 135 4.65 -7.41 6.88
CA GLY A 135 5.36 -8.67 7.12
C GLY A 135 5.83 -9.38 5.85
N LEU A 136 5.56 -8.81 4.67
CA LEU A 136 6.16 -9.25 3.40
C LEU A 136 7.44 -8.49 3.08
N SER A 137 7.88 -7.58 3.96
CA SER A 137 9.13 -6.82 3.86
C SER A 137 9.37 -6.18 2.48
N PRO A 138 8.46 -5.32 1.99
CA PRO A 138 8.75 -4.47 0.84
C PRO A 138 10.00 -3.61 1.12
N ASP A 139 10.67 -3.13 0.09
CA ASP A 139 11.81 -2.23 0.28
C ASP A 139 11.36 -0.80 0.59
N ILE A 140 10.23 -0.39 -0.01
CA ILE A 140 9.70 0.96 0.11
C ILE A 140 8.20 0.91 0.38
N ILE A 141 7.76 1.70 1.35
CA ILE A 141 6.36 1.93 1.67
C ILE A 141 6.08 3.42 1.49
N ILE A 142 5.21 3.75 0.54
CA ILE A 142 4.80 5.12 0.26
C ILE A 142 3.41 5.31 0.82
N ILE A 143 3.25 6.27 1.74
CA ILE A 143 1.99 6.60 2.39
C ILE A 143 1.44 7.90 1.81
N PRO A 144 0.34 7.85 1.04
CA PRO A 144 -0.41 9.05 0.66
C PRO A 144 -1.11 9.64 1.89
N ARG A 145 -0.47 10.61 2.53
CA ARG A 145 -0.93 11.22 3.78
C ARG A 145 -2.12 12.16 3.56
N LEU A 146 -3.15 11.98 4.38
CA LEU A 146 -4.25 12.94 4.55
C LEU A 146 -4.56 13.11 6.05
N ALA A 147 -4.42 14.34 6.56
CA ALA A 147 -4.62 14.72 7.96
C ALA A 147 -4.04 13.75 9.02
N GLY A 148 -2.82 13.25 8.79
CA GLY A 148 -2.14 12.33 9.72
C GLY A 148 -2.47 10.85 9.54
N TYR A 149 -3.26 10.48 8.52
CA TYR A 149 -3.63 9.09 8.23
C TYR A 149 -3.15 8.62 6.86
N ALA A 150 -2.95 7.31 6.76
CA ALA A 150 -3.05 6.53 5.53
C ALA A 150 -4.53 6.16 5.31
N VAL A 151 -5.14 6.63 4.21
CA VAL A 151 -6.57 6.43 3.94
C VAL A 151 -6.90 6.18 2.46
N HIS A 152 -7.83 5.26 2.27
CA HIS A 152 -8.34 4.86 0.98
C HIS A 152 -9.67 5.56 0.70
N SER A 153 -9.99 5.77 -0.58
CA SER A 153 -11.24 6.42 -0.95
C SER A 153 -12.45 5.51 -0.72
N TYR A 154 -12.27 4.19 -0.85
CA TYR A 154 -13.35 3.22 -0.85
C TYR A 154 -13.46 2.40 0.44
N THR A 155 -12.34 2.19 1.14
CA THR A 155 -12.27 1.30 2.31
C THR A 155 -12.33 2.11 3.59
N LEU A 156 -13.08 1.63 4.59
CA LEU A 156 -13.27 2.29 5.88
C LEU A 156 -12.29 1.70 6.91
N ASP A 157 -10.99 1.94 6.72
CA ASP A 157 -9.94 1.20 7.42
C ASP A 157 -8.66 2.02 7.67
N GLY A 158 -8.77 3.35 7.75
CA GLY A 158 -7.63 4.25 7.89
C GLY A 158 -6.71 3.97 9.09
N VAL A 159 -5.41 4.19 8.90
CA VAL A 159 -4.36 3.94 9.90
C VAL A 159 -3.63 5.25 10.18
N LYS A 160 -3.39 5.59 11.45
CA LYS A 160 -2.58 6.77 11.79
C LYS A 160 -1.13 6.55 11.39
N ILE A 161 -0.49 7.58 10.87
CA ILE A 161 0.92 7.52 10.46
C ILE A 161 1.83 7.22 11.67
N GLU A 162 1.55 7.82 12.82
CA GLU A 162 2.24 7.54 14.09
C GLU A 162 2.17 6.06 14.49
N THR A 163 1.04 5.40 14.23
CA THR A 163 0.87 3.97 14.49
C THR A 163 1.72 3.13 13.53
N ILE A 164 1.82 3.53 12.25
CA ILE A 164 2.68 2.85 11.27
C ILE A 164 4.15 3.00 11.66
N GLU A 165 4.58 4.19 12.05
CA GLU A 165 5.94 4.46 12.53
C GLU A 165 6.29 3.64 13.78
N LYS A 166 5.40 3.63 14.78
CA LYS A 166 5.54 2.79 15.99
C LYS A 166 5.71 1.31 15.62
N MET A 167 4.84 0.77 14.76
CA MET A 167 4.94 -0.63 14.32
C MET A 167 6.26 -0.90 13.59
N ALA A 168 6.70 0.00 12.71
CA ALA A 168 7.94 -0.15 11.96
C ALA A 168 9.16 -0.24 12.89
N GLN A 169 9.21 0.63 13.90
CA GLN A 169 10.26 0.62 14.92
C GLN A 169 10.19 -0.64 15.80
N GLU A 170 9.02 -0.96 16.36
CA GLU A 170 8.80 -2.11 17.24
C GLU A 170 9.14 -3.45 16.55
N CYS A 171 8.82 -3.55 15.26
CA CYS A 171 9.02 -4.77 14.49
C CYS A 171 10.36 -4.83 13.73
N CYS A 172 11.13 -3.73 13.73
CA CYS A 172 12.34 -3.57 12.91
C CYS A 172 12.08 -3.94 11.43
N ILE A 173 11.00 -3.38 10.85
CA ILE A 173 10.63 -3.64 9.45
C ILE A 173 11.77 -3.17 8.53
N PRO A 174 12.23 -3.95 7.54
CA PRO A 174 13.38 -3.59 6.72
C PRO A 174 12.92 -2.75 5.50
N SER A 175 11.98 -1.84 5.72
CA SER A 175 11.35 -1.01 4.69
C SER A 175 11.61 0.45 4.97
N ILE A 176 11.95 1.20 3.94
CA ILE A 176 11.89 2.66 4.00
C ILE A 176 10.43 3.07 3.96
N ILE A 177 10.00 3.92 4.89
CA ILE A 177 8.63 4.41 4.97
C ILE A 177 8.65 5.92 4.80
N VAL A 178 7.94 6.37 3.76
CA VAL A 178 7.83 7.79 3.42
C VAL A 178 6.37 8.20 3.36
N THR A 179 6.13 9.46 3.69
CA THR A 179 4.84 10.10 3.51
C THR A 179 4.91 11.10 2.36
N VAL A 180 3.85 11.15 1.56
CA VAL A 180 3.66 12.12 0.49
C VAL A 180 2.28 12.76 0.61
N PRO A 181 2.08 14.02 0.21
CA PRO A 181 0.74 14.59 0.16
C PRO A 181 -0.21 13.70 -0.66
N ARG A 182 -1.44 13.43 -0.18
CA ARG A 182 -2.40 12.57 -0.90
C ARG A 182 -2.61 12.99 -2.36
N MET A 183 -2.66 14.30 -2.61
CA MET A 183 -2.84 14.88 -3.94
C MET A 183 -1.61 14.72 -4.85
N ALA A 184 -0.44 14.40 -4.29
CA ALA A 184 0.77 14.14 -5.06
C ALA A 184 0.82 12.73 -5.65
N LEU A 185 0.18 11.77 -4.97
CA LEU A 185 0.12 10.39 -5.39
C LEU A 185 -1.30 10.03 -5.83
N VAL A 186 -1.76 10.73 -6.87
CA VAL A 186 -2.89 10.25 -7.66
C VAL A 186 -2.47 8.90 -8.23
N LYS A 187 -3.35 7.87 -8.17
CA LYS A 187 -3.08 6.50 -8.65
C LYS A 187 -2.93 6.49 -10.18
N ASN A 188 -1.87 7.11 -10.66
CA ASN A 188 -1.46 7.32 -12.03
C ASN A 188 0.00 6.90 -12.12
N GLN A 189 0.33 6.15 -13.17
CA GLN A 189 1.64 5.54 -13.35
C GLN A 189 2.79 6.56 -13.26
N ILE A 190 2.67 7.71 -13.95
CA ILE A 190 3.70 8.75 -13.98
C ILE A 190 3.98 9.29 -12.57
N ALA A 191 2.92 9.56 -11.80
CA ALA A 191 3.09 10.08 -10.44
C ALA A 191 3.81 9.08 -9.53
N MET A 192 3.40 7.80 -9.60
CA MET A 192 3.97 6.73 -8.79
C MET A 192 5.44 6.49 -9.13
N GLU A 193 5.78 6.38 -10.42
CA GLU A 193 7.14 6.14 -10.90
C GLU A 193 8.08 7.30 -10.54
N ASN A 194 7.67 8.55 -10.80
CA ASN A 194 8.49 9.73 -10.49
C ASN A 194 8.75 9.89 -8.99
N ILE A 195 7.72 9.75 -8.15
CA ILE A 195 7.88 9.86 -6.70
C ILE A 195 8.80 8.75 -6.19
N THR A 196 8.59 7.51 -6.63
CA THR A 196 9.39 6.36 -6.19
C THR A 196 10.84 6.49 -6.64
N SER A 197 11.10 6.90 -7.89
CA SER A 197 12.46 7.18 -8.37
C SER A 197 13.16 8.22 -7.50
N ARG A 198 12.48 9.33 -7.17
CA ARG A 198 13.03 10.36 -6.29
C ARG A 198 13.34 9.86 -4.87
N ILE A 199 12.57 8.88 -4.37
CA ILE A 199 12.81 8.24 -3.07
C ILE A 199 13.99 7.29 -3.16
N VAL A 200 14.01 6.39 -4.15
CA VAL A 200 15.12 5.43 -4.37
C VAL A 200 16.46 6.17 -4.44
N ASN A 201 16.49 7.32 -5.12
CA ASN A 201 17.72 8.07 -5.39
C ASN A 201 18.23 8.87 -4.19
N SER A 202 17.38 9.10 -3.18
CA SER A 202 17.79 9.79 -1.95
C SER A 202 18.19 8.83 -0.82
N CYS A 203 18.07 7.52 -1.04
CA CYS A 203 18.34 6.52 -0.02
C CYS A 203 19.75 5.97 -0.11
N LEU A 204 20.39 5.79 1.04
CA LEU A 204 21.66 5.07 1.13
C LEU A 204 21.43 3.58 0.86
N ARG A 205 22.37 2.99 0.12
CA ARG A 205 22.39 1.56 -0.21
C ARG A 205 23.38 0.85 0.70
N GLN A 206 22.97 -0.25 1.29
CA GLN A 206 23.77 -1.03 2.23
C GLN A 206 23.70 -2.52 1.91
N GLU A 207 24.79 -3.24 2.22
CA GLU A 207 24.76 -4.70 2.20
C GLU A 207 23.87 -5.17 3.35
N ILE A 208 22.85 -5.97 3.04
CA ILE A 208 21.97 -6.58 4.04
C ILE A 208 22.13 -8.09 3.90
N GLU A 209 22.79 -8.71 4.87
CA GLU A 209 22.79 -10.17 5.02
C GLU A 209 21.44 -10.59 5.65
N GLU A 210 20.47 -10.89 4.80
CA GLU A 210 19.15 -11.38 5.22
C GLU A 210 18.82 -12.70 4.53
N ASP A 211 18.46 -13.71 5.32
CA ASP A 211 17.82 -14.93 4.83
C ASP A 211 16.33 -14.64 4.57
N PHE A 212 16.05 -14.08 3.39
CA PHE A 212 14.71 -13.62 3.03
C PHE A 212 13.72 -14.79 2.81
N LYS A 213 12.98 -15.10 3.87
CA LYS A 213 11.97 -16.16 3.91
C LYS A 213 10.59 -15.58 4.23
N PRO A 214 9.89 -14.96 3.26
CA PRO A 214 8.58 -14.37 3.51
C PRO A 214 7.58 -15.46 3.94
N MET A 215 6.79 -15.15 4.96
CA MET A 215 5.78 -16.04 5.54
C MET A 215 4.41 -15.37 5.48
N ALA A 216 3.48 -15.96 4.73
CA ALA A 216 2.15 -15.42 4.57
C ALA A 216 1.06 -16.47 4.37
N ARG A 217 -0.16 -16.05 4.68
CA ARG A 217 -1.43 -16.68 4.31
C ARG A 217 -2.35 -15.57 3.81
N PRO A 218 -3.45 -15.87 3.10
CA PRO A 218 -4.35 -14.83 2.60
C PRO A 218 -4.67 -13.78 3.68
N ARG A 219 -4.39 -12.50 3.38
CA ARG A 219 -4.61 -11.35 4.28
C ARG A 219 -3.82 -11.38 5.60
N MET A 220 -2.74 -12.14 5.70
CA MET A 220 -1.87 -12.14 6.88
C MET A 220 -0.42 -12.49 6.56
N SER A 221 0.51 -11.93 7.31
CA SER A 221 1.94 -12.21 7.18
C SER A 221 2.62 -12.23 8.53
N LYS A 222 3.80 -12.83 8.56
CA LYS A 222 4.63 -12.94 9.77
C LYS A 222 6.04 -12.43 9.48
N TYR A 223 6.54 -11.55 10.33
CA TYR A 223 7.90 -11.03 10.25
C TYR A 223 8.44 -10.73 11.66
N ASN A 224 9.68 -11.13 11.93
CA ASN A 224 10.40 -10.84 13.18
C ASN A 224 9.59 -11.11 14.47
N GLY A 225 8.83 -12.21 14.50
CA GLY A 225 7.98 -12.56 15.65
C GLY A 225 6.72 -11.70 15.80
N PHE A 226 6.30 -10.97 14.78
CA PHE A 226 5.04 -10.24 14.72
C PHE A 226 4.15 -10.80 13.61
N ILE A 227 2.84 -10.81 13.86
CA ILE A 227 1.85 -11.12 12.83
C ILE A 227 1.08 -9.85 12.46
N PHE A 228 0.92 -9.64 11.16
CA PHE A 228 0.14 -8.54 10.59
C PHE A 228 -1.04 -9.14 9.84
N ALA A 229 -2.27 -8.80 10.21
CA ALA A 229 -3.45 -9.38 9.57
C ALA A 229 -4.57 -8.37 9.33
N TYR A 230 -5.31 -8.59 8.24
CA TYR A 230 -6.48 -7.80 7.88
C TYR A 230 -7.75 -8.64 7.96
N ILE A 231 -8.71 -8.18 8.75
CA ILE A 231 -10.02 -8.79 8.95
C ILE A 231 -11.01 -8.15 7.97
N ASP A 232 -11.21 -8.83 6.84
CA ASP A 232 -12.18 -8.44 5.83
C ASP A 232 -13.55 -9.11 6.05
N GLN A 233 -14.47 -8.94 5.10
CA GLN A 233 -15.80 -9.54 5.16
C GLN A 233 -15.77 -11.06 5.38
N ASN A 234 -14.80 -11.78 4.81
CA ASN A 234 -14.74 -13.23 4.90
C ASN A 234 -14.36 -13.67 6.32
N TYR A 235 -13.37 -13.01 6.92
CA TYR A 235 -12.97 -13.30 8.31
C TYR A 235 -13.97 -12.79 9.34
N CYS A 236 -14.69 -11.70 9.06
CA CYS A 236 -15.82 -11.29 9.91
C CYS A 236 -16.95 -12.33 9.91
N LYS A 237 -17.26 -12.93 8.74
CA LYS A 237 -18.32 -13.94 8.61
C LYS A 237 -17.90 -15.32 9.09
N ASN A 238 -16.61 -15.63 9.04
CA ASN A 238 -16.06 -16.94 9.39
C ASN A 238 -14.78 -16.80 10.23
N PRO A 239 -14.90 -16.58 11.56
CA PRO A 239 -13.75 -16.48 12.46
C PRO A 239 -12.91 -17.76 12.51
N ASP A 240 -13.52 -18.94 12.31
CA ASP A 240 -12.78 -20.22 12.31
C ASP A 240 -11.81 -20.30 11.12
N LEU A 241 -12.18 -19.73 9.97
CA LEU A 241 -11.27 -19.60 8.84
C LEU A 241 -10.05 -18.75 9.20
N PHE A 242 -10.23 -17.64 9.92
CA PHE A 242 -9.12 -16.82 10.40
C PHE A 242 -8.21 -17.61 11.32
N ASN A 243 -8.76 -18.29 12.34
CA ASN A 243 -8.01 -19.12 13.28
C ASN A 243 -7.24 -20.24 12.57
N LYS A 244 -7.86 -20.89 11.59
CA LYS A 244 -7.21 -21.90 10.75
C LYS A 244 -6.01 -21.33 10.01
N ARG A 245 -6.16 -20.17 9.33
CA ARG A 245 -5.05 -19.54 8.60
C ARG A 245 -3.94 -19.06 9.55
N LEU A 246 -4.29 -18.58 10.72
CA LEU A 246 -3.33 -18.19 11.75
C LEU A 246 -2.51 -19.40 12.24
N GLY A 247 -3.18 -20.54 12.47
CA GLY A 247 -2.52 -21.81 12.80
C GLY A 247 -1.58 -22.28 11.69
N GLU A 248 -2.03 -22.22 10.43
CA GLU A 248 -1.20 -22.57 9.26
C GLU A 248 0.00 -21.64 9.05
N LEU A 249 -0.11 -20.36 9.44
CA LEU A 249 1.00 -19.39 9.41
C LEU A 249 2.04 -19.70 10.50
N GLY A 250 1.59 -20.25 11.63
CA GLY A 250 2.42 -20.68 12.75
C GLY A 250 2.65 -19.56 13.77
N VAL A 251 2.09 -19.75 14.97
CA VAL A 251 2.17 -18.79 16.09
C VAL A 251 3.41 -18.95 16.97
N ASN A 252 4.22 -19.98 16.75
CA ASN A 252 5.44 -20.20 17.53
C ASN A 252 6.42 -19.03 17.37
N GLY A 253 6.95 -18.54 18.49
CA GLY A 253 7.86 -17.39 18.52
C GLY A 253 7.21 -16.04 18.18
N VAL A 254 5.87 -15.97 18.11
CA VAL A 254 5.15 -14.71 17.95
C VAL A 254 5.05 -14.02 19.30
N ARG A 255 5.37 -12.72 19.32
CA ARG A 255 5.32 -11.84 20.48
C ARG A 255 4.05 -11.00 20.52
N LYS A 256 3.49 -10.67 19.35
CA LYS A 256 2.33 -9.79 19.22
C LYS A 256 1.66 -9.92 17.85
N ILE A 257 0.35 -9.67 17.81
CA ILE A 257 -0.46 -9.67 16.59
C ILE A 257 -1.06 -8.28 16.40
N TYR A 258 -0.85 -7.68 15.23
CA TYR A 258 -1.54 -6.46 14.81
C TYR A 258 -2.67 -6.79 13.85
N LEU A 259 -3.86 -6.30 14.18
CA LEU A 259 -5.06 -6.46 13.38
C LEU A 259 -5.52 -5.12 12.80
N ALA A 260 -5.88 -5.12 11.53
CA ALA A 260 -6.68 -4.08 10.92
C ALA A 260 -8.02 -4.66 10.48
N PHE A 261 -9.10 -3.89 10.60
CA PHE A 261 -10.46 -4.32 10.26
C PHE A 261 -11.04 -3.50 9.11
N ASP A 262 -11.83 -4.13 8.25
CA ASP A 262 -12.75 -3.41 7.40
C ASP A 262 -14.00 -3.00 8.20
N PHE A 263 -14.06 -1.74 8.64
CA PHE A 263 -15.19 -1.25 9.43
C PHE A 263 -16.49 -1.09 8.62
N LYS A 264 -16.49 -1.42 7.32
CA LYS A 264 -17.73 -1.64 6.58
C LYS A 264 -18.49 -2.88 7.09
N TYR A 265 -17.77 -3.87 7.62
CA TYR A 265 -18.31 -5.17 8.02
C TYR A 265 -18.21 -5.45 9.53
N SER A 266 -17.58 -4.55 10.29
CA SER A 266 -17.47 -4.64 11.74
C SER A 266 -17.57 -3.27 12.39
N SER A 267 -18.11 -3.20 13.62
CA SER A 267 -18.07 -1.99 14.44
C SER A 267 -16.76 -1.88 15.24
N LYS A 268 -16.44 -0.69 15.78
CA LYS A 268 -15.31 -0.51 16.72
C LYS A 268 -15.40 -1.47 17.91
N GLN A 269 -16.59 -1.64 18.48
CA GLN A 269 -16.80 -2.53 19.63
C GLN A 269 -16.58 -3.99 19.26
N GLN A 270 -17.05 -4.42 18.07
CA GLN A 270 -16.82 -5.77 17.58
C GLN A 270 -15.32 -6.04 17.35
N ALA A 271 -14.58 -5.08 16.79
CA ALA A 271 -13.14 -5.20 16.62
C ALA A 271 -12.39 -5.33 17.96
N ILE A 272 -12.75 -4.51 18.96
CA ILE A 272 -12.17 -4.60 20.31
C ILE A 272 -12.45 -5.96 20.94
N TYR A 273 -13.71 -6.41 20.89
CA TYR A 273 -14.09 -7.72 21.40
C TYR A 273 -13.34 -8.85 20.70
N TYR A 274 -13.19 -8.78 19.37
CA TYR A 274 -12.43 -9.75 18.59
C TYR A 274 -10.97 -9.84 19.04
N CYS A 275 -10.30 -8.69 19.20
CA CYS A 275 -8.92 -8.65 19.70
C CYS A 275 -8.80 -9.28 21.09
N GLN A 276 -9.72 -8.96 22.02
CA GLN A 276 -9.72 -9.50 23.38
C GLN A 276 -9.92 -11.03 23.41
N GLN A 277 -10.83 -11.56 22.57
CA GLN A 277 -11.03 -13.00 22.47
C GLN A 277 -9.78 -13.69 21.92
N LEU A 278 -9.16 -13.13 20.87
CA LEU A 278 -7.97 -13.69 20.27
C LEU A 278 -6.78 -13.66 21.24
N GLU A 279 -6.60 -12.55 21.95
CA GLU A 279 -5.56 -12.39 22.98
C GLU A 279 -5.71 -13.42 24.09
N LYS A 280 -6.92 -13.63 24.60
CA LYS A 280 -7.21 -14.64 25.62
C LYS A 280 -6.93 -16.07 25.12
N ASN A 281 -7.35 -16.38 23.90
CA ASN A 281 -7.24 -17.73 23.33
C ASN A 281 -5.78 -18.11 23.02
N LEU A 282 -4.97 -17.16 22.58
CA LEU A 282 -3.57 -17.40 22.21
C LEU A 282 -2.58 -17.10 23.33
N GLN A 283 -3.02 -16.40 24.38
CA GLN A 283 -2.15 -15.85 25.42
C GLN A 283 -1.04 -14.97 24.83
N LEU A 284 -1.39 -14.17 23.82
CA LEU A 284 -0.49 -13.27 23.09
C LEU A 284 -1.14 -11.89 22.94
N PRO A 285 -0.39 -10.78 23.11
CA PRO A 285 -0.91 -9.44 22.88
C PRO A 285 -1.51 -9.26 21.48
N VAL A 286 -2.72 -8.69 21.41
CA VAL A 286 -3.40 -8.38 20.14
C VAL A 286 -3.82 -6.90 20.10
N GLU A 287 -3.32 -6.15 19.13
CA GLU A 287 -3.60 -4.70 18.99
C GLU A 287 -4.37 -4.42 17.69
N CYS A 288 -5.51 -3.72 17.80
CA CYS A 288 -6.19 -3.14 16.64
C CYS A 288 -5.52 -1.82 16.25
N VAL A 289 -5.02 -1.72 15.03
CA VAL A 289 -4.16 -0.60 14.60
C VAL A 289 -4.85 0.42 13.72
N ASN A 290 -6.09 0.17 13.31
CA ASN A 290 -6.81 1.02 12.37
C ASN A 290 -8.14 1.54 12.95
N GLN A 291 -8.71 2.53 12.25
CA GLN A 291 -9.90 3.25 12.66
C GLN A 291 -10.90 3.31 11.49
N PRO A 292 -12.22 3.50 11.75
CA PRO A 292 -13.23 3.60 10.70
C PRO A 292 -13.18 4.97 10.01
N VAL A 293 -12.08 5.21 9.32
CA VAL A 293 -11.74 6.48 8.70
C VAL A 293 -11.41 6.20 7.23
N LYS A 294 -11.96 7.02 6.33
CA LYS A 294 -11.69 7.00 4.88
C LYS A 294 -11.50 8.42 4.38
N VAL A 295 -11.04 8.59 3.15
CA VAL A 295 -10.72 9.92 2.57
C VAL A 295 -11.85 10.94 2.81
N MET A 296 -13.10 10.57 2.53
CA MET A 296 -14.24 11.48 2.71
C MET A 296 -14.42 11.92 4.17
N ASN A 297 -14.29 11.02 5.14
CA ASN A 297 -14.44 11.36 6.56
C ASN A 297 -13.37 12.37 6.99
N VAL A 298 -12.12 12.15 6.56
CA VAL A 298 -10.98 13.00 6.89
C VAL A 298 -11.07 14.36 6.23
N PHE A 299 -11.43 14.39 4.94
CA PHE A 299 -11.44 15.61 4.15
C PHE A 299 -12.47 16.64 4.67
N TRP A 300 -13.61 16.17 5.17
CA TRP A 300 -14.69 17.03 5.68
C TRP A 300 -14.67 17.22 7.20
N GLY A 301 -13.62 16.78 7.91
CA GLY A 301 -13.52 16.89 9.36
C GLY A 301 -14.54 16.04 10.14
N GLY A 302 -15.08 14.99 9.52
CA GLY A 302 -16.03 14.08 10.14
C GLY A 302 -15.37 13.25 11.24
N LYS A 303 -15.81 13.46 12.48
CA LYS A 303 -15.46 12.63 13.65
C LYS A 303 -15.97 11.19 13.49
#